data_AF-A0A7S2SND9-F1
#
_entry.id   AF-A0A7S2SND9-F1
#
_cell.length_a   1.000
_cell.length_b   1.000
_cell.length_c   1.000
_cell.angle_alpha   90.00
_cell.angle_beta   90.00
_cell.angle_gamma   90.00
#
_symmetry.space_group_name_H-M   'P 1'
#
loop_
_entity.id
_entity.type
_entity.pdbx_description
1 polymer ?
#
loop_
_entity_poly.entity_id
_entity_poly.type
_entity_poly.pdbx_seq_one_letter_code
_entity_poly.pdbx_strand_id
1 'polypeptide(L)'
;AAAAAEAATTAPSTTVPTAAAVVGSGGGGATSSGPRSAESTSGLHPDGASTKEPSPQVPRTGAKPHRHSKRTSRRATTMSDGPPTACRMTWVALDPHVHRFLRQEVEHLNNLTALVRRDLRNIRSVLVGAAPFLPELGEVLELVEQDQLPPHWVEASFPTMQRLSAWVDDVGRRVEYIHSWVKYGPQESIDLSALFHPEALLACVRQHHALAHAVALEDVTLQATFFTPLRPVDLASSSEGSSQVLQDASESDTDLKCCGIWLRGATIEHGHLLPPRPGEMYSPTPSVVIRPRTVVKTTAPAAQPKSEQEMFGCPVYHVDSNLPSPSMLTVQVKTQRLVHEWTLSGVAAFCSPPLSFASAKTKI
;
A
#
# COMPACT_ATOMS: atom_id res chain seq x y z
N ALA A 1 -1.12 -76.47 -12.25
CA ALA A 1 -1.91 -76.64 -11.02
C ALA A 1 -2.73 -75.37 -10.79
N ALA A 2 -3.89 -75.48 -10.14
CA ALA A 2 -4.79 -74.35 -9.81
C ALA A 2 -4.15 -73.43 -8.72
N ALA A 3 -4.70 -72.26 -8.34
CA ALA A 3 -6.06 -71.75 -8.52
C ALA A 3 -6.14 -70.20 -8.50
N ALA A 4 -7.27 -69.67 -8.99
CA ALA A 4 -8.19 -68.67 -8.40
C ALA A 4 -7.65 -67.47 -7.55
N ALA A 5 -8.24 -66.28 -7.60
CA ALA A 5 -9.68 -66.02 -7.73
C ALA A 5 -10.09 -64.70 -8.45
N GLU A 6 -11.34 -64.72 -8.93
CA GLU A 6 -12.16 -63.60 -9.42
C GLU A 6 -12.53 -62.63 -8.27
N ALA A 7 -12.49 -61.30 -8.46
CA ALA A 7 -13.49 -60.38 -9.04
C ALA A 7 -14.56 -59.86 -8.05
N ALA A 8 -14.79 -58.54 -8.04
CA ALA A 8 -16.07 -57.90 -7.70
C ALA A 8 -16.08 -56.40 -8.07
N THR A 9 -16.73 -56.09 -9.18
CA THR A 9 -17.22 -54.78 -9.60
C THR A 9 -18.05 -54.05 -8.52
N THR A 10 -17.92 -52.72 -8.37
CA THR A 10 -19.09 -51.79 -8.26
C THR A 10 -18.68 -50.30 -8.22
N ALA A 11 -19.25 -49.53 -9.15
CA ALA A 11 -19.67 -48.15 -8.92
C ALA A 11 -21.22 -48.17 -8.78
N PRO A 12 -21.90 -47.14 -8.21
CA PRO A 12 -22.29 -46.00 -9.07
C PRO A 12 -22.50 -44.62 -8.40
N SER A 13 -22.63 -43.60 -9.28
CA SER A 13 -23.56 -42.44 -9.22
C SER A 13 -23.60 -41.44 -8.05
N THR A 14 -23.14 -40.21 -8.35
CA THR A 14 -23.83 -38.90 -8.17
C THR A 14 -24.89 -38.71 -7.08
N THR A 15 -24.76 -37.60 -6.33
CA THR A 15 -25.82 -36.56 -6.26
C THR A 15 -25.27 -35.20 -5.77
N VAL A 16 -25.87 -34.11 -6.23
CA VAL A 16 -25.62 -32.71 -5.83
C VAL A 16 -26.79 -32.24 -4.96
N PRO A 17 -26.57 -31.45 -3.88
CA PRO A 17 -27.64 -30.70 -3.24
C PRO A 17 -27.64 -29.23 -3.70
N THR A 18 -28.62 -28.87 -4.54
CA THR A 18 -29.04 -27.48 -4.74
C THR A 18 -30.05 -27.14 -3.65
N ALA A 19 -29.78 -26.12 -2.82
CA ALA A 19 -30.76 -25.60 -1.86
C ALA A 19 -31.59 -24.48 -2.51
N ALA A 20 -32.91 -24.69 -2.58
CA ALA A 20 -33.84 -23.77 -3.24
C ALA A 20 -34.32 -22.63 -2.33
N ALA A 21 -34.69 -21.51 -2.95
CA ALA A 21 -35.30 -20.37 -2.26
C ALA A 21 -36.69 -20.71 -1.70
N VAL A 22 -36.99 -20.20 -0.50
CA VAL A 22 -38.33 -20.26 0.09
C VAL A 22 -39.10 -18.98 -0.29
N VAL A 23 -40.20 -19.15 -1.02
CA VAL A 23 -41.15 -18.08 -1.35
C VAL A 23 -42.12 -17.88 -0.18
N GLY A 24 -42.01 -16.74 0.49
CA GLY A 24 -42.99 -16.29 1.49
C GLY A 24 -44.01 -15.33 0.87
N SER A 25 -45.22 -15.81 0.59
CA SER A 25 -46.31 -14.96 0.08
C SER A 25 -47.14 -14.41 1.24
N GLY A 26 -47.27 -13.09 1.33
CA GLY A 26 -48.06 -12.39 2.36
C GLY A 26 -48.75 -11.15 1.78
N GLY A 27 -50.08 -11.18 1.70
CA GLY A 27 -50.85 -10.16 0.99
C GLY A 27 -51.01 -8.83 1.73
N GLY A 28 -50.84 -7.72 1.01
CA GLY A 28 -51.23 -6.38 1.46
C GLY A 28 -52.48 -5.91 0.72
N GLY A 29 -53.56 -5.64 1.44
CA GLY A 29 -54.80 -5.08 0.87
C GLY A 29 -54.67 -3.58 0.59
N ALA A 30 -55.17 -3.14 -0.56
CA ALA A 30 -55.26 -1.71 -0.90
C ALA A 30 -56.63 -1.15 -0.53
N THR A 31 -56.67 -0.03 0.19
CA THR A 31 -57.83 0.86 0.26
C THR A 31 -57.41 2.32 0.06
N SER A 32 -58.28 3.05 -0.62
CA SER A 32 -58.12 4.42 -1.08
C SER A 32 -58.25 5.47 0.03
N SER A 33 -57.55 6.60 -0.07
CA SER A 33 -58.17 7.94 -0.23
C SER A 33 -57.17 9.10 -0.23
N GLY A 34 -57.41 10.08 -1.11
CA GLY A 34 -57.23 11.50 -0.80
C GLY A 34 -58.62 12.18 -0.93
N PRO A 35 -58.75 13.51 -1.10
CA PRO A 35 -57.72 14.55 -1.17
C PRO A 35 -58.09 15.84 -0.37
N ARG A 36 -57.51 17.00 -0.75
CA ARG A 36 -57.81 18.44 -0.39
C ARG A 36 -56.86 19.05 0.66
N SER A 37 -56.13 20.14 0.34
CA SER A 37 -56.50 21.59 0.28
C SER A 37 -56.67 22.21 1.68
N ALA A 38 -56.24 23.45 2.01
CA ALA A 38 -55.81 24.60 1.20
C ALA A 38 -54.88 25.59 1.97
N GLU A 39 -54.43 26.64 1.27
CA GLU A 39 -54.16 28.03 1.72
C GLU A 39 -53.18 28.38 2.88
N SER A 40 -52.21 29.24 2.55
CA SER A 40 -51.79 30.41 3.38
C SER A 40 -51.16 31.51 2.50
N THR A 41 -51.68 32.73 2.66
CA THR A 41 -51.23 34.04 2.10
C THR A 41 -49.77 34.39 2.45
N SER A 42 -48.97 35.13 1.66
CA SER A 42 -49.01 36.58 1.33
C SER A 42 -47.76 36.95 0.44
N GLY A 43 -47.35 38.19 0.07
CA GLY A 43 -47.81 39.54 0.46
C GLY A 43 -47.23 40.79 -0.29
N LEU A 44 -46.16 40.67 -1.13
CA LEU A 44 -45.47 41.74 -1.91
C LEU A 44 -44.52 42.76 -1.19
N HIS A 45 -43.55 43.24 -2.00
CA HIS A 45 -42.44 44.24 -1.89
C HIS A 45 -42.91 45.73 -1.72
N PRO A 46 -42.06 46.82 -1.77
CA PRO A 46 -40.58 47.00 -1.85
C PRO A 46 -39.96 48.16 -0.96
N ASP A 47 -38.69 48.54 -1.24
CA ASP A 47 -37.96 49.82 -0.94
C ASP A 47 -37.62 50.19 0.54
N GLY A 48 -36.55 50.94 0.89
CA GLY A 48 -35.42 51.53 0.13
C GLY A 48 -34.62 52.58 0.97
N ALA A 49 -33.49 53.08 0.45
CA ALA A 49 -32.68 54.24 0.92
C ALA A 49 -31.62 54.09 2.06
N SER A 50 -30.74 55.10 2.17
CA SER A 50 -29.36 55.06 2.72
C SER A 50 -28.96 56.37 3.43
N THR A 51 -28.01 56.35 4.39
CA THR A 51 -27.27 57.56 4.83
C THR A 51 -25.89 57.32 5.50
N LYS A 52 -24.81 57.77 4.83
CA LYS A 52 -23.63 58.59 5.27
C LYS A 52 -23.01 58.40 6.69
N GLU A 53 -21.72 58.03 6.83
CA GLU A 53 -20.45 58.87 6.86
C GLU A 53 -20.22 59.70 8.16
N PRO A 54 -18.98 60.11 8.57
CA PRO A 54 -17.71 60.26 7.81
C PRO A 54 -16.38 59.77 8.50
N SER A 55 -15.22 60.09 7.91
CA SER A 55 -13.82 59.78 8.33
C SER A 55 -13.24 60.69 9.45
N PRO A 56 -11.98 60.51 9.96
CA PRO A 56 -10.76 61.07 9.32
C PRO A 56 -9.41 60.29 9.57
N GLN A 57 -8.27 60.97 9.39
CA GLN A 57 -6.92 60.41 9.08
C GLN A 57 -5.84 60.45 10.20
N VAL A 58 -4.87 59.50 10.09
CA VAL A 58 -3.41 59.43 10.43
C VAL A 58 -2.73 60.56 11.25
N PRO A 59 -1.81 60.24 12.20
CA PRO A 59 -0.37 60.53 11.99
C PRO A 59 0.63 59.45 12.50
N ARG A 60 1.93 59.60 12.17
CA ARG A 60 3.05 58.69 12.51
C ARG A 60 3.94 59.25 13.63
N THR A 61 4.25 58.44 14.67
CA THR A 61 5.47 58.41 15.51
C THR A 61 5.44 57.10 16.33
N GLY A 62 6.51 56.46 16.81
CA GLY A 62 7.94 56.75 16.76
C GLY A 62 8.67 56.39 18.06
N ALA A 63 8.84 55.11 18.42
CA ALA A 63 9.71 54.66 19.52
C ALA A 63 10.08 53.16 19.45
N LYS A 64 11.30 52.80 19.90
CA LYS A 64 11.74 51.40 20.15
C LYS A 64 11.43 51.00 21.61
N PRO A 65 11.43 49.70 21.94
CA PRO A 65 12.53 49.24 22.78
C PRO A 65 13.19 47.92 22.33
N HIS A 66 14.45 47.73 22.73
CA HIS A 66 15.21 46.50 22.51
C HIS A 66 14.77 45.39 23.47
N ARG A 67 14.68 44.14 22.98
CA ARG A 67 14.88 42.95 23.83
C ARG A 67 15.62 41.87 23.05
N HIS A 68 16.65 41.29 23.66
CA HIS A 68 17.52 40.32 23.02
C HIS A 68 16.79 39.00 22.72
N SER A 69 16.80 38.58 21.46
CA SER A 69 16.51 37.20 21.07
C SER A 69 17.73 36.62 20.35
N LYS A 70 18.17 35.43 20.75
CA LYS A 70 19.34 34.76 20.18
C LYS A 70 19.01 34.34 18.74
N ARG A 71 19.85 34.77 17.78
CA ARG A 71 19.63 34.55 16.34
C ARG A 71 19.81 33.06 15.99
N THR A 72 18.74 32.28 16.11
CA THR A 72 18.72 30.91 15.59
C THR A 72 18.79 30.97 14.07
N SER A 73 19.81 30.32 13.50
CA SER A 73 19.98 30.20 12.05
C SER A 73 18.96 29.18 11.51
N ARG A 74 17.70 29.60 11.38
CA ARG A 74 16.71 28.85 10.61
C ARG A 74 17.07 28.96 9.14
N ARG A 75 17.78 27.96 8.62
CA ARG A 75 17.88 27.71 7.19
C ARG A 75 16.47 27.38 6.71
N ALA A 76 15.78 28.36 6.15
CA ALA A 76 14.48 28.16 5.54
C ALA A 76 14.68 27.25 4.32
N THR A 77 14.31 25.98 4.44
CA THR A 77 14.10 25.11 3.29
C THR A 77 12.85 25.64 2.59
N THR A 78 13.04 26.54 1.62
CA THR A 78 12.00 26.89 0.67
C THR A 78 11.52 25.61 0.01
N MET A 79 10.22 25.30 0.14
CA MET A 79 9.65 24.18 -0.61
C MET A 79 9.84 24.50 -2.10
N SER A 80 10.60 23.65 -2.77
CA SER A 80 10.91 23.79 -4.17
C SER A 80 9.80 23.10 -4.95
N ASP A 81 8.80 23.87 -5.40
CA ASP A 81 7.84 23.47 -6.44
C ASP A 81 8.55 23.36 -7.82
N GLY A 82 9.56 22.51 -7.88
CA GLY A 82 10.20 22.07 -9.11
C GLY A 82 9.63 20.70 -9.50
N PRO A 83 9.32 20.44 -10.78
CA PRO A 83 8.93 19.10 -11.19
C PRO A 83 10.09 18.13 -10.87
N PRO A 84 9.81 16.93 -10.32
CA PRO A 84 10.86 15.93 -10.16
C PRO A 84 11.45 15.60 -11.53
N THR A 85 12.74 15.30 -11.52
CA THR A 85 13.62 14.87 -12.62
C THR A 85 12.86 14.35 -13.84
N ALA A 86 13.07 15.00 -14.99
CA ALA A 86 12.43 14.67 -16.27
C ALA A 86 12.26 13.16 -16.47
N CYS A 87 11.03 12.72 -16.78
CA CYS A 87 10.61 11.32 -16.85
C CYS A 87 11.69 10.48 -17.53
N ARG A 88 12.49 9.74 -16.75
CA ARG A 88 13.38 8.73 -17.32
C ARG A 88 12.46 7.75 -18.06
N MET A 89 12.74 7.50 -19.34
CA MET A 89 12.09 6.42 -20.08
C MET A 89 12.63 5.08 -19.57
N THR A 90 12.18 4.70 -18.37
CA THR A 90 12.40 3.38 -17.80
C THR A 90 11.46 2.39 -18.46
N TRP A 91 11.84 1.12 -18.47
CA TRP A 91 10.95 0.04 -18.91
C TRP A 91 9.59 0.08 -18.17
N VAL A 92 9.57 0.43 -16.88
CA VAL A 92 8.37 0.61 -16.05
C VAL A 92 7.39 1.64 -16.63
N ALA A 93 7.90 2.71 -17.27
CA ALA A 93 7.07 3.74 -17.89
C ALA A 93 6.51 3.32 -19.26
N LEU A 94 7.14 2.35 -19.92
CA LEU A 94 6.82 1.91 -21.29
C LEU A 94 6.05 0.58 -21.34
N ASP A 95 6.10 -0.21 -20.26
CA ASP A 95 5.53 -1.55 -20.25
C ASP A 95 3.98 -1.56 -20.21
N PRO A 96 3.32 -2.30 -21.13
CA PRO A 96 1.86 -2.33 -21.21
C PRO A 96 1.18 -3.11 -20.06
N HIS A 97 1.89 -3.97 -19.34
CA HIS A 97 1.37 -4.65 -18.16
C HIS A 97 1.35 -3.69 -16.98
N VAL A 98 2.44 -2.96 -16.74
CA VAL A 98 2.52 -1.90 -15.73
C VAL A 98 1.48 -0.79 -16.00
N HIS A 99 1.27 -0.38 -17.26
CA HIS A 99 0.21 0.58 -17.60
C HIS A 99 -1.20 0.07 -17.26
N ARG A 100 -1.48 -1.22 -17.52
CA ARG A 100 -2.77 -1.85 -17.16
C ARG A 100 -2.95 -1.91 -15.64
N PHE A 101 -1.90 -2.32 -14.92
CA PHE A 101 -1.85 -2.34 -13.46
C PHE A 101 -2.13 -0.95 -12.87
N LEU A 102 -1.42 0.09 -13.33
CA LEU A 102 -1.61 1.46 -12.83
C LEU A 102 -3.04 1.98 -13.07
N ARG A 103 -3.68 1.59 -14.18
CA ARG A 103 -5.09 1.90 -14.42
C ARG A 103 -6.02 1.23 -13.39
N GLN A 104 -5.77 -0.03 -13.06
CA GLN A 104 -6.54 -0.75 -12.04
C GLN A 104 -6.34 -0.13 -10.66
N GLU A 105 -5.12 0.22 -10.27
CA GLU A 105 -4.82 0.91 -9.01
C GLU A 105 -5.60 2.23 -8.86
N VAL A 106 -5.63 3.03 -9.94
CA VAL A 106 -6.43 4.28 -10.01
C VAL A 106 -7.93 3.99 -9.86
N GLU A 107 -8.44 2.93 -10.47
CA GLU A 107 -9.85 2.53 -10.37
C GLU A 107 -10.24 2.13 -8.94
N HIS A 108 -9.41 1.34 -8.25
CA HIS A 108 -9.65 0.95 -6.85
C HIS A 108 -9.68 2.17 -5.91
N LEU A 109 -8.70 3.08 -6.03
CA LEU A 109 -8.66 4.31 -5.22
C LEU A 109 -9.83 5.25 -5.52
N ASN A 110 -10.26 5.35 -6.78
CA ASN A 110 -11.45 6.14 -7.15
C ASN A 110 -12.73 5.54 -6.56
N ASN A 111 -12.91 4.22 -6.65
CA ASN A 111 -14.07 3.53 -6.12
C ASN A 111 -14.15 3.65 -4.60
N LEU A 112 -13.04 3.41 -3.89
CA LEU A 112 -12.96 3.58 -2.43
C LEU A 112 -13.26 5.03 -2.01
N THR A 113 -12.59 6.02 -2.62
CA THR A 113 -12.82 7.43 -2.24
C THR A 113 -14.20 7.94 -2.63
N ALA A 114 -14.82 7.41 -3.69
CA ALA A 114 -16.21 7.72 -4.04
C ALA A 114 -17.20 7.15 -3.01
N LEU A 115 -16.99 5.90 -2.57
CA LEU A 115 -17.80 5.23 -1.55
C LEU A 115 -17.75 6.00 -0.21
N VAL A 116 -16.55 6.27 0.30
CA VAL A 116 -16.36 7.03 1.55
C VAL A 116 -16.98 8.43 1.45
N ARG A 117 -16.78 9.15 0.33
CA ARG A 117 -17.37 10.49 0.13
C ARG A 117 -18.89 10.45 0.03
N ARG A 118 -19.49 9.40 -0.55
CA ARG A 118 -20.94 9.21 -0.59
C ARG A 118 -21.50 9.07 0.83
N ASP A 119 -20.91 8.18 1.61
CA ASP A 119 -21.39 7.86 2.95
C ASP A 119 -21.25 9.06 3.90
N LEU A 120 -20.10 9.75 3.88
CA LEU A 120 -19.90 10.99 4.66
C LEU A 120 -20.84 12.14 4.23
N ARG A 121 -21.22 12.23 2.95
CA ARG A 121 -22.24 13.20 2.48
C ARG A 121 -23.63 12.84 2.99
N ASN A 122 -23.96 11.55 3.02
CA ASN A 122 -25.24 11.07 3.56
C ASN A 122 -25.32 11.37 5.07
N ILE A 123 -24.28 11.05 5.85
CA ILE A 123 -24.17 11.41 7.28
C ILE A 123 -24.39 12.91 7.46
N ARG A 124 -23.67 13.75 6.72
CA ARG A 124 -23.82 15.22 6.79
C ARG A 124 -25.24 15.68 6.45
N SER A 125 -25.89 15.08 5.46
CA SER A 125 -27.25 15.44 5.05
C SER A 125 -28.26 15.14 6.17
N VAL A 126 -28.12 14.00 6.84
CA VAL A 126 -28.96 13.59 7.97
C VAL A 126 -28.70 14.46 9.20
N LEU A 127 -27.44 14.78 9.53
CA LEU A 127 -27.09 15.68 10.64
C LEU A 127 -27.63 17.11 10.46
N VAL A 128 -27.81 17.56 9.22
CA VAL A 128 -28.43 18.87 8.88
C VAL A 128 -29.97 18.78 8.82
N GLY A 129 -30.56 17.59 8.96
CA GLY A 129 -32.00 17.36 8.86
C GLY A 129 -32.55 17.41 7.44
N ALA A 130 -31.69 17.35 6.42
CA ALA A 130 -32.07 17.39 5.00
C ALA A 130 -32.39 16.00 4.41
N ALA A 131 -32.08 14.93 5.13
CA ALA A 131 -32.39 13.55 4.77
C ALA A 131 -32.86 12.76 6.01
N PRO A 132 -33.68 11.70 5.85
CA PRO A 132 -34.09 10.84 6.97
C PRO A 132 -32.91 10.01 7.49
N PHE A 133 -32.87 9.79 8.81
CA PHE A 133 -31.91 8.88 9.44
C PHE A 133 -32.24 7.43 9.07
N LEU A 134 -31.25 6.70 8.57
CA LEU A 134 -31.33 5.28 8.22
C LEU A 134 -30.46 4.47 9.19
N PRO A 135 -30.85 3.25 9.59
CA PRO A 135 -30.10 2.45 10.57
C PRO A 135 -28.67 2.15 10.11
N GLU A 136 -28.51 1.77 8.83
CA GLU A 136 -27.19 1.55 8.18
C GLU A 136 -26.26 2.75 8.33
N LEU A 137 -26.80 3.98 8.31
CA LEU A 137 -26.03 5.22 8.45
C LEU A 137 -25.64 5.49 9.91
N GLY A 138 -26.45 5.02 10.86
CA GLY A 138 -26.17 5.06 12.29
C GLY A 138 -24.98 4.18 12.65
N GLU A 139 -24.95 2.94 12.17
CA GLU A 139 -23.83 1.99 12.38
C GLU A 139 -22.50 2.58 11.88
N VAL A 140 -22.51 3.20 10.71
CA VAL A 140 -21.33 3.89 10.15
C VAL A 140 -20.90 5.07 11.04
N LEU A 141 -21.86 5.87 11.53
CA LEU A 141 -21.57 7.02 12.39
C LEU A 141 -20.98 6.58 13.74
N GLU A 142 -21.52 5.54 14.37
CA GLU A 142 -21.04 4.99 15.64
C GLU A 142 -19.61 4.45 15.52
N LEU A 143 -19.30 3.72 14.44
CA LEU A 143 -17.93 3.21 14.19
C LEU A 143 -16.94 4.35 13.92
N VAL A 144 -17.35 5.36 13.16
CA VAL A 144 -16.55 6.57 12.90
C VAL A 144 -16.26 7.35 14.17
N GLU A 145 -17.23 7.49 15.08
CA GLU A 145 -17.04 8.13 16.39
C GLU A 145 -16.05 7.35 17.27
N GLN A 146 -15.97 6.03 17.10
CA GLN A 146 -15.07 5.14 17.84
C GLN A 146 -13.66 4.99 17.21
N ASP A 147 -13.30 5.79 16.18
CA ASP A 147 -12.05 5.67 15.41
C ASP A 147 -11.88 4.30 14.72
N GLN A 148 -12.99 3.62 14.42
CA GLN A 148 -13.04 2.32 13.73
C GLN A 148 -13.46 2.47 12.26
N LEU A 149 -13.04 1.53 11.41
CA LEU A 149 -13.48 1.48 10.02
C LEU A 149 -14.80 0.71 9.91
N PRO A 150 -15.81 1.24 9.19
CA PRO A 150 -16.98 0.47 8.77
C PRO A 150 -16.61 -0.77 7.95
N PRO A 151 -17.27 -1.94 8.13
CA PRO A 151 -16.90 -3.18 7.45
C PRO A 151 -16.86 -3.08 5.93
N HIS A 152 -17.81 -2.35 5.31
CA HIS A 152 -17.86 -2.16 3.87
C HIS A 152 -16.80 -1.15 3.34
N TRP A 153 -16.22 -0.32 4.21
CA TRP A 153 -15.02 0.46 3.87
C TRP A 153 -13.78 -0.41 3.88
N VAL A 154 -13.69 -1.36 4.83
CA VAL A 154 -12.59 -2.35 4.88
C VAL A 154 -12.62 -3.27 3.66
N GLU A 155 -13.80 -3.78 3.27
CA GLU A 155 -13.98 -4.65 2.10
C GLU A 155 -13.58 -3.93 0.78
N ALA A 156 -13.87 -2.64 0.66
CA ALA A 156 -13.48 -1.82 -0.48
C ALA A 156 -12.04 -1.25 -0.40
N SER A 157 -11.31 -1.54 0.68
CA SER A 157 -9.96 -1.02 0.96
C SER A 157 -8.88 -2.05 0.69
N PHE A 158 -7.65 -1.56 0.56
CA PHE A 158 -6.45 -2.39 0.68
C PHE A 158 -6.44 -3.06 2.08
N PRO A 159 -5.84 -4.26 2.22
CA PRO A 159 -5.72 -4.93 3.51
C PRO A 159 -5.04 -4.02 4.54
N THR A 160 -5.73 -3.77 5.66
CA THR A 160 -5.27 -2.85 6.71
C THR A 160 -5.69 -3.32 8.10
N MET A 161 -4.92 -2.89 9.11
CA MET A 161 -5.19 -3.05 10.55
C MET A 161 -5.12 -1.68 11.26
N GLN A 162 -5.23 -0.59 10.49
CA GLN A 162 -5.18 0.78 11.00
C GLN A 162 -6.53 1.21 11.61
N ARG A 163 -6.48 2.17 12.53
CA ARG A 163 -7.65 2.93 12.97
C ARG A 163 -8.04 3.97 11.92
N LEU A 164 -9.26 4.49 11.99
CA LEU A 164 -9.82 5.38 10.98
C LEU A 164 -8.93 6.60 10.72
N SER A 165 -8.49 7.28 11.78
CA SER A 165 -7.56 8.42 11.73
C SER A 165 -6.29 8.13 10.92
N ALA A 166 -5.56 7.07 11.27
CA ALA A 166 -4.33 6.67 10.57
C ALA A 166 -4.59 6.16 9.14
N TRP A 167 -5.75 5.54 8.89
CA TRP A 167 -6.14 5.05 7.57
C TRP A 167 -6.50 6.18 6.61
N VAL A 168 -7.16 7.25 7.08
CA VAL A 168 -7.43 8.43 6.23
C VAL A 168 -6.13 9.07 5.75
N ASP A 169 -5.14 9.20 6.63
CA ASP A 169 -3.79 9.68 6.28
C ASP A 169 -3.10 8.74 5.26
N ASP A 170 -3.23 7.42 5.43
CA ASP A 170 -2.63 6.44 4.50
C ASP A 170 -3.32 6.44 3.13
N VAL A 171 -4.66 6.53 3.07
CA VAL A 171 -5.43 6.72 1.83
C VAL A 171 -4.99 8.01 1.12
N GLY A 172 -4.82 9.11 1.86
CA GLY A 172 -4.32 10.38 1.31
C GLY A 172 -2.94 10.23 0.66
N ARG A 173 -2.00 9.61 1.38
CA ARG A 173 -0.64 9.30 0.89
C ARG A 173 -0.65 8.43 -0.37
N ARG A 174 -1.49 7.39 -0.41
CA ARG A 174 -1.64 6.49 -1.57
C ARG A 174 -2.17 7.21 -2.80
N VAL A 175 -3.21 8.04 -2.62
CA VAL A 175 -3.78 8.86 -3.71
C VAL A 175 -2.74 9.85 -4.24
N GLU A 176 -1.99 10.53 -3.37
CA GLU A 176 -0.92 11.43 -3.79
C GLU A 176 0.20 10.69 -4.55
N TYR A 177 0.63 9.52 -4.05
CA TYR A 177 1.64 8.69 -4.70
C TYR A 177 1.21 8.24 -6.10
N ILE A 178 0.03 7.63 -6.26
CA ILE A 178 -0.48 7.18 -7.56
C ILE A 178 -0.71 8.36 -8.51
N HIS A 179 -1.24 9.49 -8.02
CA HIS A 179 -1.37 10.70 -8.82
C HIS A 179 -0.01 11.24 -9.29
N SER A 180 1.03 11.19 -8.44
CA SER A 180 2.38 11.58 -8.81
C SER A 180 2.97 10.67 -9.89
N TRP A 181 2.73 9.35 -9.82
CA TRP A 181 3.15 8.38 -10.83
C TRP A 181 2.46 8.66 -12.17
N VAL A 182 1.14 8.84 -12.18
CA VAL A 182 0.38 9.14 -13.41
C VAL A 182 0.85 10.46 -14.05
N LYS A 183 1.19 11.48 -13.25
CA LYS A 183 1.56 12.81 -13.74
C LYS A 183 3.03 12.97 -14.15
N TYR A 184 3.95 12.32 -13.43
CA TYR A 184 5.41 12.51 -13.58
C TYR A 184 6.17 11.21 -13.94
N GLY A 185 5.46 10.11 -14.17
CA GLY A 185 6.07 8.80 -14.41
C GLY A 185 6.50 8.07 -13.13
N PRO A 186 7.00 6.83 -13.25
CA PRO A 186 7.45 6.03 -12.11
C PRO A 186 8.61 6.71 -11.36
N GLN A 187 8.58 6.60 -10.03
CA GLN A 187 9.66 7.05 -9.15
C GLN A 187 10.91 6.14 -9.30
N GLU A 188 12.11 6.65 -8.95
CA GLU A 188 13.36 5.86 -8.97
C GLU A 188 13.35 4.66 -8.00
N SER A 189 12.52 4.73 -6.96
CA SER A 189 12.24 3.64 -6.03
C SER A 189 10.73 3.58 -5.80
N ILE A 190 10.12 2.44 -6.10
CA ILE A 190 8.68 2.26 -6.00
C ILE A 190 8.28 1.95 -4.56
N ASP A 191 7.41 2.76 -3.99
CA ASP A 191 6.88 2.52 -2.64
C ASP A 191 5.80 1.43 -2.68
N LEU A 192 6.17 0.19 -2.32
CA LEU A 192 5.23 -0.93 -2.27
C LEU A 192 4.16 -0.72 -1.19
N SER A 193 4.43 0.12 -0.17
CA SER A 193 3.43 0.47 0.84
C SER A 193 2.32 1.37 0.29
N ALA A 194 2.54 2.03 -0.84
CA ALA A 194 1.59 2.96 -1.44
C ALA A 194 0.65 2.30 -2.47
N LEU A 195 0.93 1.05 -2.85
CA LEU A 195 0.13 0.26 -3.79
C LEU A 195 -1.01 -0.46 -3.08
N PHE A 196 -2.15 -0.57 -3.76
CA PHE A 196 -3.32 -1.33 -3.32
C PHE A 196 -3.07 -2.83 -3.50
N HIS A 197 -2.49 -3.23 -4.65
CA HIS A 197 -2.10 -4.62 -4.95
C HIS A 197 -0.63 -4.74 -5.38
N PRO A 198 0.35 -4.61 -4.45
CA PRO A 198 1.78 -4.68 -4.80
C PRO A 198 2.18 -6.01 -5.48
N GLU A 199 1.48 -7.12 -5.21
CA GLU A 199 1.68 -8.41 -5.87
C GLU A 199 1.36 -8.39 -7.38
N ALA A 200 0.41 -7.56 -7.80
CA ALA A 200 0.08 -7.38 -9.21
C ALA A 200 1.21 -6.64 -9.96
N LEU A 201 1.91 -5.71 -9.31
CA LEU A 201 3.13 -5.11 -9.86
C LEU A 201 4.22 -6.18 -10.03
N LEU A 202 4.46 -7.02 -9.02
CA LEU A 202 5.44 -8.12 -9.11
C LEU A 202 5.11 -9.11 -10.24
N ALA A 203 3.83 -9.40 -10.46
CA ALA A 203 3.38 -10.18 -11.60
C ALA A 203 3.68 -9.47 -12.95
N CYS A 204 3.50 -8.15 -13.03
CA CYS A 204 3.90 -7.37 -14.21
C CYS A 204 5.41 -7.42 -14.47
N VAL A 205 6.27 -7.34 -13.43
CA VAL A 205 7.72 -7.51 -13.58
C VAL A 205 8.07 -8.87 -14.18
N ARG A 206 7.44 -9.95 -13.68
CA ARG A 206 7.65 -11.32 -14.21
C ARG A 206 7.17 -11.46 -15.65
N GLN A 207 6.02 -10.88 -15.99
CA GLN A 207 5.46 -10.89 -17.34
C GLN A 207 6.34 -10.13 -18.34
N HIS A 208 6.78 -8.92 -17.98
CA HIS A 208 7.72 -8.12 -18.78
C HIS A 208 9.01 -8.91 -19.07
N HIS A 209 9.64 -9.45 -18.03
CA HIS A 209 10.87 -10.23 -18.19
C HIS A 209 10.67 -11.51 -19.03
N ALA A 210 9.54 -12.22 -18.84
CA ALA A 210 9.20 -13.41 -19.61
C ALA A 210 9.10 -13.10 -21.12
N LEU A 211 8.43 -12.00 -21.47
CA LEU A 211 8.30 -11.53 -22.85
C LEU A 211 9.65 -11.05 -23.42
N ALA A 212 10.41 -10.24 -22.68
CA ALA A 212 11.69 -9.70 -23.10
C ALA A 212 12.74 -10.79 -23.42
N HIS A 213 12.68 -11.94 -22.70
CA HIS A 213 13.61 -13.06 -22.88
C HIS A 213 13.02 -14.26 -23.62
N ALA A 214 11.76 -14.17 -24.09
CA ALA A 214 11.01 -15.25 -24.73
C ALA A 214 10.99 -16.58 -23.93
N VAL A 215 10.81 -16.48 -22.60
CA VAL A 215 10.74 -17.63 -21.67
C VAL A 215 9.33 -17.79 -21.09
N ALA A 216 8.99 -19.00 -20.64
CA ALA A 216 7.71 -19.24 -19.96
C ALA A 216 7.63 -18.48 -18.62
N LEU A 217 6.45 -17.97 -18.27
CA LEU A 217 6.23 -17.24 -17.01
C LEU A 217 6.54 -18.08 -15.76
N GLU A 218 6.31 -19.39 -15.84
CA GLU A 218 6.63 -20.37 -14.80
C GLU A 218 8.14 -20.48 -14.54
N ASP A 219 8.96 -20.27 -15.58
CA ASP A 219 10.42 -20.27 -15.49
C ASP A 219 10.98 -18.94 -15.00
N VAL A 220 10.16 -17.90 -14.77
CA VAL A 220 10.60 -16.60 -14.24
C VAL A 220 10.34 -16.51 -12.73
N THR A 221 11.43 -16.40 -11.97
CA THR A 221 11.43 -16.14 -10.52
C THR A 221 11.88 -14.72 -10.22
N LEU A 222 11.56 -14.20 -9.03
CA LEU A 222 12.04 -12.90 -8.54
C LEU A 222 13.06 -13.14 -7.42
N GLN A 223 14.31 -12.76 -7.64
CA GLN A 223 15.31 -12.66 -6.57
C GLN A 223 15.24 -11.25 -5.99
N ALA A 224 14.83 -11.11 -4.73
CA ALA A 224 14.86 -9.84 -4.02
C ALA A 224 16.01 -9.81 -3.00
N THR A 225 16.73 -8.70 -2.92
CA THR A 225 17.83 -8.47 -1.97
C THR A 225 17.78 -7.05 -1.43
N PHE A 226 18.20 -6.86 -0.18
CA PHE A 226 18.34 -5.51 0.39
C PHE A 226 19.53 -4.77 -0.24
N PHE A 227 19.28 -3.54 -0.69
CA PHE A 227 20.30 -2.65 -1.22
C PHE A 227 21.32 -2.33 -0.14
N THR A 228 22.54 -2.81 -0.34
CA THR A 228 23.68 -2.47 0.51
C THR A 228 24.59 -1.53 -0.29
N PRO A 229 24.72 -0.24 0.07
CA PRO A 229 25.65 0.63 -0.61
C PRO A 229 27.08 0.12 -0.38
N LEU A 230 27.77 -0.21 -1.48
CA LEU A 230 29.18 -0.63 -1.46
C LEU A 230 30.02 0.40 -0.71
N ARG A 231 30.91 -0.04 0.19
CA ARG A 231 31.82 0.90 0.86
C ARG A 231 32.99 1.21 -0.08
N PRO A 232 33.52 2.45 -0.08
CA PRO A 232 34.71 2.81 -0.86
C PRO A 232 35.95 1.95 -0.56
N VAL A 233 35.99 1.26 0.58
CA VAL A 233 37.09 0.37 0.99
C VAL A 233 37.09 -0.94 0.19
N ASP A 234 35.92 -1.43 -0.23
CA ASP A 234 35.79 -2.70 -0.96
C ASP A 234 36.32 -2.59 -2.41
N LEU A 235 36.41 -1.36 -2.93
CA LEU A 235 37.05 -1.02 -4.20
C LEU A 235 38.59 -0.95 -4.11
N ALA A 236 39.15 -0.84 -2.91
CA ALA A 236 40.59 -0.72 -2.69
C ALA A 236 41.27 -2.05 -2.34
N SER A 237 40.54 -3.01 -1.77
CA SER A 237 41.02 -4.36 -1.42
C SER A 237 40.97 -5.36 -2.58
N SER A 238 40.41 -4.97 -3.73
CA SER A 238 40.17 -5.82 -4.90
C SER A 238 41.14 -5.53 -6.07
N SER A 239 42.39 -5.17 -5.76
CA SER A 239 43.42 -4.79 -6.75
C SER A 239 44.34 -5.92 -7.23
N GLU A 240 44.32 -7.12 -6.64
CA GLU A 240 45.10 -8.26 -7.12
C GLU A 240 44.27 -9.54 -7.29
N GLY A 241 44.09 -9.98 -8.55
CA GLY A 241 43.90 -11.40 -8.84
C GLY A 241 42.51 -11.95 -9.18
N SER A 242 41.47 -11.16 -9.51
CA SER A 242 40.26 -11.71 -10.15
C SER A 242 39.50 -10.68 -11.01
N SER A 243 39.78 -10.64 -12.33
CA SER A 243 38.98 -9.86 -13.29
C SER A 243 37.66 -10.59 -13.62
N GLN A 244 36.79 -10.70 -12.62
CA GLN A 244 35.46 -11.34 -12.75
C GLN A 244 34.40 -10.83 -11.75
N VAL A 245 34.75 -9.98 -10.78
CA VAL A 245 33.81 -9.47 -9.75
C VAL A 245 33.25 -8.07 -10.07
N LEU A 246 33.77 -7.38 -11.09
CA LEU A 246 33.26 -6.08 -11.54
C LEU A 246 32.06 -6.17 -12.52
N GLN A 247 31.31 -7.27 -12.49
CA GLN A 247 30.23 -7.54 -13.46
C GLN A 247 28.83 -7.75 -12.83
N ASP A 248 28.71 -7.75 -11.49
CA ASP A 248 27.42 -7.78 -10.79
C ASP A 248 26.79 -6.37 -10.57
N ALA A 249 27.52 -5.32 -10.97
CA ALA A 249 27.12 -3.91 -10.81
C ALA A 249 26.68 -3.22 -12.11
N SER A 250 26.48 -3.97 -13.21
CA SER A 250 25.58 -3.49 -14.26
C SER A 250 24.16 -3.56 -13.72
N GLU A 251 23.55 -2.41 -13.43
CA GLU A 251 22.10 -2.32 -13.25
C GLU A 251 21.46 -2.98 -14.47
N SER A 252 20.76 -4.10 -14.29
CA SER A 252 20.05 -4.70 -15.42
C SER A 252 18.91 -3.75 -15.78
N ASP A 253 18.64 -3.56 -17.07
CA ASP A 253 17.60 -2.63 -17.52
C ASP A 253 16.18 -3.07 -17.11
N THR A 254 16.05 -4.18 -16.37
CA THR A 254 14.81 -4.72 -15.80
C THR A 254 14.82 -4.76 -14.25
N ASP A 255 15.90 -4.34 -13.59
CA ASP A 255 15.97 -4.31 -12.12
C ASP A 255 14.96 -3.30 -11.55
N LEU A 256 14.18 -3.71 -10.55
CA LEU A 256 13.22 -2.85 -9.87
C LEU A 256 13.71 -2.49 -8.47
N LYS A 257 13.83 -1.19 -8.18
CA LYS A 257 14.11 -0.69 -6.82
C LYS A 257 12.80 -0.39 -6.11
N CYS A 258 12.65 -0.89 -4.89
CA CYS A 258 11.45 -0.75 -4.08
C CYS A 258 11.77 -0.20 -2.67
N CYS A 259 10.82 0.50 -2.08
CA CYS A 259 10.83 0.93 -0.69
C CYS A 259 9.47 0.64 -0.02
N GLY A 260 9.27 1.15 1.21
CA GLY A 260 8.04 0.91 1.98
C GLY A 260 8.01 -0.41 2.77
N ILE A 261 9.12 -1.14 2.83
CA ILE A 261 9.20 -2.42 3.55
C ILE A 261 9.70 -2.18 4.99
N TRP A 262 9.03 -2.79 5.95
CA TRP A 262 9.32 -2.75 7.38
C TRP A 262 9.63 -4.15 7.89
N LEU A 263 10.66 -4.30 8.72
CA LEU A 263 11.11 -5.59 9.24
C LEU A 263 10.72 -5.73 10.72
N ARG A 264 10.00 -6.80 11.07
CA ARG A 264 9.59 -7.09 12.44
C ARG A 264 10.51 -8.11 13.09
N GLY A 265 10.85 -7.88 14.36
CA GLY A 265 11.64 -8.83 15.14
C GLY A 265 13.12 -8.94 14.74
N ALA A 266 13.61 -8.04 13.89
CA ALA A 266 15.01 -7.91 13.51
C ALA A 266 15.30 -6.49 12.98
N THR A 267 16.57 -6.17 12.78
CA THR A 267 17.05 -4.98 12.08
C THR A 267 18.12 -5.34 11.05
N ILE A 268 18.38 -4.46 10.09
CA ILE A 268 19.41 -4.66 9.05
C ILE A 268 20.44 -3.56 9.17
N GLU A 269 21.68 -3.94 9.49
CA GLU A 269 22.81 -3.04 9.48
C GLU A 269 23.95 -3.66 8.68
N HIS A 270 24.68 -2.83 7.92
CA HIS A 270 25.85 -3.28 7.14
C HIS A 270 25.56 -4.44 6.14
N GLY A 271 24.30 -4.61 5.73
CA GLY A 271 23.87 -5.72 4.85
C GLY A 271 23.61 -7.04 5.57
N HIS A 272 23.68 -7.07 6.91
CA HIS A 272 23.45 -8.26 7.72
C HIS A 272 22.19 -8.12 8.61
N LEU A 273 21.50 -9.25 8.80
CA LEU A 273 20.38 -9.37 9.73
C LEU A 273 20.90 -9.43 11.18
N LEU A 274 20.39 -8.53 12.02
CA LEU A 274 20.74 -8.38 13.44
C LEU A 274 19.49 -8.42 14.33
N PRO A 275 19.62 -8.78 15.63
CA PRO A 275 18.49 -8.76 16.55
C PRO A 275 17.90 -7.34 16.67
N PRO A 276 16.60 -7.20 16.96
CA PRO A 276 15.95 -5.90 17.07
C PRO A 276 16.51 -5.13 18.27
N ARG A 277 16.52 -3.80 18.20
CA ARG A 277 16.98 -2.97 19.32
C ARG A 277 15.98 -3.10 20.49
N PRO A 278 16.41 -2.97 21.76
CA PRO A 278 15.50 -3.05 22.90
C PRO A 278 14.33 -2.06 22.78
N GLY A 279 13.10 -2.59 22.74
CA GLY A 279 11.87 -1.81 22.55
C GLY A 279 11.45 -1.53 21.10
N GLU A 280 12.25 -1.92 20.11
CA GLU A 280 11.94 -1.78 18.68
C GLU A 280 11.20 -3.04 18.18
N MET A 281 9.89 -2.95 17.96
CA MET A 281 9.12 -4.06 17.35
C MET A 281 9.33 -4.17 15.84
N TYR A 282 9.47 -3.03 15.17
CA TYR A 282 9.65 -2.90 13.73
C TYR A 282 10.78 -1.92 13.43
N SER A 283 11.66 -2.30 12.52
CA SER A 283 12.71 -1.44 11.98
C SER A 283 12.43 -1.07 10.51
N PRO A 284 12.82 0.13 10.06
CA PRO A 284 12.78 0.49 8.66
C PRO A 284 13.88 -0.28 7.90
N THR A 285 13.57 -0.77 6.70
CA THR A 285 14.56 -1.46 5.85
C THR A 285 15.20 -0.51 4.83
N PRO A 286 16.45 -0.78 4.38
CA PRO A 286 16.96 -0.16 3.16
C PRO A 286 16.13 -0.60 1.95
N SER A 287 16.22 0.14 0.83
CA SER A 287 15.51 -0.21 -0.40
C SER A 287 15.79 -1.66 -0.82
N VAL A 288 14.79 -2.35 -1.35
CA VAL A 288 14.94 -3.71 -1.90
C VAL A 288 15.13 -3.62 -3.40
N VAL A 289 16.13 -4.33 -3.92
CA VAL A 289 16.29 -4.56 -5.36
C VAL A 289 15.63 -5.88 -5.69
N ILE A 290 14.68 -5.86 -6.62
CA ILE A 290 14.00 -7.03 -7.15
C ILE A 290 14.51 -7.27 -8.57
N ARG A 291 15.17 -8.41 -8.76
CA ARG A 291 15.75 -8.84 -10.02
C ARG A 291 15.03 -10.09 -10.53
N PRO A 292 14.31 -10.03 -11.67
CA PRO A 292 13.78 -11.23 -12.29
C PRO A 292 14.90 -12.13 -12.79
N ARG A 293 14.71 -13.46 -12.74
CA ARG A 293 15.64 -14.47 -13.23
C ARG A 293 14.92 -15.65 -13.87
N THR A 294 15.44 -16.10 -15.01
CA THR A 294 15.04 -17.38 -15.62
C THR A 294 15.66 -18.55 -14.84
N VAL A 295 14.83 -19.49 -14.42
CA VAL A 295 15.24 -20.77 -13.83
C VAL A 295 15.66 -21.70 -14.97
N VAL A 296 16.96 -21.92 -15.13
CA VAL A 296 17.46 -22.93 -16.08
C VAL A 296 17.22 -24.31 -15.47
N LYS A 297 16.20 -25.02 -15.97
CA LYS A 297 15.87 -26.43 -15.67
C LYS A 297 17.02 -27.35 -16.09
N THR A 298 18.09 -27.37 -15.31
CA THR A 298 19.29 -28.16 -15.55
C THR A 298 19.05 -29.58 -15.04
N THR A 299 19.18 -30.58 -15.89
CA THR A 299 18.99 -32.00 -15.57
C THR A 299 20.14 -32.64 -14.78
N ALA A 300 21.18 -31.86 -14.46
CA ALA A 300 22.23 -32.28 -13.54
C ALA A 300 21.77 -32.06 -12.08
N PRO A 301 22.08 -32.97 -11.14
CA PRO A 301 21.85 -32.71 -9.73
C PRO A 301 22.69 -31.49 -9.32
N ALA A 302 22.01 -30.37 -9.05
CA ALA A 302 22.66 -29.17 -8.56
C ALA A 302 23.41 -29.50 -7.27
N ALA A 303 24.73 -29.32 -7.27
CA ALA A 303 25.50 -29.39 -6.04
C ALA A 303 24.91 -28.37 -5.07
N GLN A 304 24.51 -28.82 -3.87
CA GLN A 304 23.90 -27.95 -2.86
C GLN A 304 24.77 -26.71 -2.67
N PRO A 305 24.22 -25.49 -2.78
CA PRO A 305 25.00 -24.28 -2.58
C PRO A 305 25.47 -24.24 -1.12
N LYS A 306 26.78 -24.37 -0.90
CA LYS A 306 27.39 -24.35 0.45
C LYS A 306 27.08 -23.07 1.26
N SER A 307 26.52 -22.04 0.63
CA SER A 307 26.12 -20.76 1.19
C SER A 307 24.69 -20.71 1.77
N GLU A 308 23.91 -21.80 1.72
CA GLU A 308 22.51 -21.81 2.20
C GLU A 308 22.38 -21.49 3.71
N GLN A 309 23.44 -21.68 4.50
CA GLN A 309 23.46 -21.34 5.92
C GLN A 309 23.72 -19.84 6.20
N GLU A 310 24.22 -19.08 5.22
CA GLU A 310 24.58 -17.67 5.37
C GLU A 310 23.46 -16.71 4.93
N MET A 311 22.37 -17.23 4.35
CA MET A 311 21.33 -16.42 3.71
C MET A 311 19.95 -16.79 4.26
N PHE A 312 19.29 -15.82 4.90
CA PHE A 312 17.93 -15.95 5.39
C PHE A 312 16.95 -15.40 4.36
N GLY A 313 16.00 -16.23 3.91
CA GLY A 313 14.89 -15.82 3.06
C GLY A 313 13.77 -15.21 3.92
N CYS A 314 13.77 -13.88 4.09
CA CYS A 314 12.75 -13.18 4.85
C CYS A 314 11.45 -13.06 4.04
N PRO A 315 10.31 -13.58 4.53
CA PRO A 315 9.03 -13.45 3.83
C PRO A 315 8.47 -12.03 3.97
N VAL A 316 7.93 -11.50 2.88
CA VAL A 316 7.25 -10.20 2.82
C VAL A 316 5.73 -10.42 2.70
N TYR A 317 4.97 -9.80 3.59
CA TYR A 317 3.51 -9.79 3.59
C TYR A 317 2.97 -8.37 3.37
N HIS A 318 1.69 -8.23 3.01
CA HIS A 318 1.05 -6.93 2.88
C HIS A 318 0.89 -6.24 4.25
N VAL A 319 0.34 -6.96 5.24
CA VAL A 319 0.02 -6.47 6.59
C VAL A 319 0.52 -7.47 7.63
N ASP A 320 0.89 -6.98 8.82
CA ASP A 320 1.06 -7.85 9.98
C ASP A 320 -0.31 -8.23 10.52
N SER A 321 -0.75 -9.45 10.20
CA SER A 321 -1.99 -10.04 10.68
C SER A 321 -1.73 -11.46 11.15
N ASN A 322 -2.46 -11.91 12.17
CA ASN A 322 -2.39 -13.28 12.66
C ASN A 322 -3.10 -14.30 11.73
N LEU A 323 -3.70 -13.83 10.62
CA LEU A 323 -4.38 -14.67 9.65
C LEU A 323 -3.37 -15.22 8.63
N PRO A 324 -3.46 -16.51 8.25
CA PRO A 324 -2.57 -17.11 7.26
C PRO A 324 -2.74 -16.42 5.91
N SER A 325 -1.77 -15.59 5.56
CA SER A 325 -1.68 -14.87 4.28
C SER A 325 -0.45 -15.38 3.52
N PRO A 326 -0.51 -15.58 2.19
CA PRO A 326 0.66 -15.97 1.43
C PRO A 326 1.71 -14.85 1.44
N SER A 327 2.99 -15.21 1.49
CA SER A 327 4.08 -14.25 1.29
C SER A 327 4.10 -13.79 -0.16
N MET A 328 4.01 -12.49 -0.39
CA MET A 328 4.07 -11.88 -1.72
C MET A 328 5.47 -12.02 -2.36
N LEU A 329 6.52 -11.98 -1.54
CA LEU A 329 7.91 -11.99 -1.96
C LEU A 329 8.78 -12.58 -0.85
N THR A 330 9.95 -13.12 -1.21
CA THR A 330 10.99 -13.50 -0.24
C THR A 330 12.25 -12.69 -0.52
N VAL A 331 12.66 -11.87 0.45
CA VAL A 331 13.88 -11.06 0.35
C VAL A 331 15.03 -11.81 1.01
N GLN A 332 16.11 -12.02 0.26
CA GLN A 332 17.30 -12.71 0.69
C GLN A 332 18.22 -11.75 1.46
N VAL A 333 18.60 -12.14 2.68
CA VAL A 333 19.40 -11.33 3.62
C VAL A 333 20.59 -12.13 4.12
N LYS A 334 21.79 -11.54 4.19
CA LYS A 334 22.92 -12.20 4.82
C LYS A 334 22.70 -12.27 6.34
N THR A 335 23.06 -13.39 6.95
CA THR A 335 22.94 -13.61 8.40
C THR A 335 24.26 -14.09 9.00
N GLN A 336 24.54 -13.68 10.24
CA GLN A 336 25.63 -14.22 11.06
C GLN A 336 25.15 -15.32 12.02
N ARG A 337 23.83 -15.43 12.24
CA ARG A 337 23.18 -16.45 13.07
C ARG A 337 22.59 -17.55 12.19
N LEU A 338 22.32 -18.72 12.77
CA LEU A 338 21.73 -19.83 12.03
C LEU A 338 20.30 -19.48 11.56
N VAL A 339 19.99 -19.82 10.30
CA VAL A 339 18.70 -19.53 9.63
C VAL A 339 17.48 -19.89 10.49
N HIS A 340 17.52 -21.02 11.19
CA HIS A 340 16.41 -21.49 12.02
C HIS A 340 16.14 -20.61 13.26
N GLU A 341 17.14 -19.89 13.79
CA GLU A 341 16.94 -18.98 14.93
C GLU A 341 16.02 -17.82 14.53
N TRP A 342 16.14 -17.32 13.30
CA TRP A 342 15.29 -16.26 12.76
C TRP A 342 13.88 -16.75 12.44
N THR A 343 13.76 -17.97 11.90
CA THR A 343 12.46 -18.61 11.68
C THR A 343 11.70 -18.80 12.99
N LEU A 344 12.36 -19.30 14.05
CA LEU A 344 11.77 -19.44 15.39
C LEU A 344 11.48 -18.08 16.05
N SER A 345 12.25 -17.05 15.74
CA SER A 345 12.00 -15.67 16.21
C SER A 345 10.85 -14.97 15.46
N GLY A 346 10.26 -15.61 14.43
CA GLY A 346 9.12 -15.06 13.69
C GLY A 346 9.44 -13.80 12.88
N VAL A 347 10.69 -13.67 12.40
CA VAL A 347 11.15 -12.54 11.60
C VAL A 347 10.44 -12.51 10.24
N ALA A 348 9.77 -11.40 9.98
CA ALA A 348 9.01 -11.18 8.76
C ALA A 348 9.05 -9.70 8.36
N ALA A 349 8.88 -9.46 7.06
CA ALA A 349 8.81 -8.13 6.49
C ALA A 349 7.38 -7.79 6.04
N PHE A 350 7.04 -6.50 6.06
CA PHE A 350 5.68 -6.01 5.83
C PHE A 350 5.69 -4.76 4.95
N CYS A 351 4.74 -4.66 4.03
CA CYS A 351 4.58 -3.46 3.20
C CYS A 351 3.79 -2.35 3.92
N SER A 352 2.96 -2.65 4.92
CA SER A 352 2.30 -1.61 5.71
C SER A 352 3.24 -1.04 6.79
N PRO A 353 3.31 0.30 6.97
CA PRO A 353 4.00 0.89 8.11
C PRO A 353 3.29 0.51 9.43
N PRO A 354 4.03 0.24 10.52
CA PRO A 354 3.46 -0.10 11.80
C PRO A 354 2.70 1.07 12.43
N LEU A 355 1.62 0.75 13.15
CA LEU A 355 0.68 1.72 13.74
C LEU A 355 1.34 2.78 14.65
N SER A 356 2.50 2.47 15.23
CA SER A 356 3.26 3.39 16.08
C SER A 356 3.86 4.58 15.33
N PHE A 357 4.12 4.48 14.03
CA PHE A 357 4.72 5.56 13.24
C PHE A 357 3.69 6.53 12.64
N ALA A 358 2.42 6.12 12.50
CA ALA A 358 1.36 6.96 11.93
C ALA A 358 1.09 8.25 12.74
N SER A 359 1.29 8.22 14.06
CA SER A 359 1.04 9.38 14.94
C SER A 359 2.17 10.43 14.96
N ALA A 360 3.35 10.14 14.39
CA ALA A 360 4.55 10.96 14.60
C ALA A 360 4.67 12.21 13.71
N LYS A 361 3.77 12.40 12.72
CA LYS A 361 3.86 13.51 11.74
C LYS A 361 2.77 14.59 11.85
N THR A 362 1.75 14.41 12.70
CA THR A 362 0.65 15.39 12.86
C THR A 362 0.99 16.56 13.80
N LYS A 363 2.20 17.12 13.66
CA LYS A 363 2.65 18.37 14.31
C LYS A 363 3.59 19.16 13.39
N ILE A 364 3.01 19.91 12.46
CA ILE A 364 3.62 21.07 11.78
C ILE A 364 2.61 22.22 11.87
#